data_AF-A0A1G7REJ4-F1
#
_entry.id   AF-A0A1G7REJ4-F1
#
_cell.length_a   1.000
_cell.length_b   1.000
_cell.length_c   1.000
_cell.angle_alpha   90.00
_cell.angle_beta   90.00
_cell.angle_gamma   90.00
#
_symmetry.space_group_name_H-M   'P 1'
#
loop_
_entity.id
_entity.type
_entity.pdbx_description
1 polymer ?
#
loop_
_entity_poly.entity_id
_entity_poly.type
_entity_poly.pdbx_seq_one_letter_code
_entity_poly.pdbx_strand_id
1 'polypeptide(L)'
;MPDSTPARTTRVRRLGALDGLRFLAAISVVGFHFTARNSPGWDGPVPADLAPVGVWTSLGRLGVPLFFVISGFVLLMSSWGKDVPHFVASRIGRLFPAYWPAVAFSIVLVLFVWPENPAYLGHEITPAGALLNFTMVQGAFGVPDVDGPYWTLWYEARFYALIVLLMLVGITRRRVLAFCALWPVIGSIAAASGSGVLTTILMPDYAPFFAGGMLIYLIYRDGHDLGTWLLVGMQVAIALNWSLAVYPGVLTAETGWTPSTVSVALVTTACFGLVALVVLTPLASTDARWLGFLGALTYPVYLVHENLGWYVIHLVRGDVSPWAAVGAAFAATMVAALVLHYAVERPFGNRLRQATLNMMTTVAATRDERTGAGRAGHAAPEPTPPPLEDAVPEPAVPPGGHPDAAVEDAVTGAFPAATGSRPGPPERHDRPHGSHRGRPEPVPGPSTRPVPAGSAYAVGSHASADHGSRH
;
A
#
# COMPACT_ATOMS: atom_id res chain seq x y z
N MET A 1 44.10 27.10 -0.37
CA MET A 1 42.67 26.96 -0.75
C MET A 1 42.44 25.47 -1.00
N PRO A 2 41.58 24.77 -0.26
CA PRO A 2 41.21 23.40 -0.60
C PRO A 2 40.17 23.42 -1.73
N ASP A 3 40.37 22.60 -2.76
CA ASP A 3 39.45 22.47 -3.90
C ASP A 3 38.07 21.97 -3.45
N SER A 4 37.06 22.83 -3.54
CA SER A 4 35.66 22.46 -3.37
C SER A 4 35.16 21.73 -4.61
N THR A 5 35.55 20.46 -4.77
CA THR A 5 35.00 19.59 -5.81
C THR A 5 33.47 19.53 -5.64
N PRO A 6 32.66 19.97 -6.62
CA PRO A 6 31.21 20.02 -6.43
C PRO A 6 30.67 18.60 -6.23
N ALA A 7 29.98 18.39 -5.11
CA ALA A 7 29.39 17.11 -4.78
C ALA A 7 28.48 16.64 -5.92
N ARG A 8 28.93 15.62 -6.66
CA ARG A 8 28.29 15.14 -7.88
C ARG A 8 26.92 14.59 -7.53
N THR A 9 25.88 15.41 -7.66
CA THR A 9 24.50 15.05 -7.32
C THR A 9 24.12 13.78 -8.09
N THR A 10 24.02 12.67 -7.37
CA THR A 10 23.65 11.37 -7.92
C THR A 10 22.18 11.43 -8.28
N ARG A 11 21.90 11.95 -9.49
CA ARG A 11 20.58 11.94 -10.10
C ARG A 11 20.07 10.50 -10.05
N VAL A 12 19.05 10.26 -9.22
CA VAL A 12 18.44 8.93 -9.06
C VAL A 12 18.10 8.41 -10.44
N ARG A 13 18.71 7.28 -10.82
CA ARG A 13 18.57 6.73 -12.17
C ARG A 13 17.12 6.32 -12.36
N ARG A 14 16.47 6.84 -13.40
CA ARG A 14 15.09 6.49 -13.72
C ARG A 14 15.03 5.02 -14.15
N LEU A 15 14.04 4.29 -13.64
CA LEU A 15 13.76 2.92 -14.03
C LEU A 15 12.65 2.93 -15.11
N GLY A 16 13.03 3.24 -16.35
CA GLY A 16 12.08 3.35 -17.47
C GLY A 16 11.28 2.06 -17.69
N ALA A 17 11.91 0.89 -17.58
CA ALA A 17 11.20 -0.39 -17.68
C ALA A 17 10.13 -0.59 -16.57
N LEU A 18 10.31 -0.01 -15.38
CA LEU A 18 9.31 -0.05 -14.30
C LEU A 18 8.12 0.86 -14.58
N ASP A 19 8.35 2.00 -15.23
CA ASP A 19 7.31 2.90 -15.74
C ASP A 19 6.51 2.24 -16.89
N GLY A 20 7.16 1.43 -17.73
CA GLY A 20 6.48 0.59 -18.73
C GLY A 20 5.63 -0.52 -18.10
N LEU A 21 6.14 -1.20 -17.08
CA LEU A 21 5.40 -2.24 -16.35
C LEU A 21 4.17 -1.67 -15.62
N ARG A 22 4.28 -0.46 -15.07
CA ARG A 22 3.13 0.30 -14.53
C ARG A 22 2.05 0.56 -15.58
N PHE A 23 2.45 1.02 -16.76
CA PHE A 23 1.48 1.30 -17.82
C PHE A 23 0.82 0.00 -18.31
N LEU A 24 1.57 -1.10 -18.43
CA LEU A 24 1.00 -2.42 -18.74
C LEU A 24 -0.07 -2.85 -17.71
N ALA A 25 0.19 -2.62 -16.42
CA ALA A 25 -0.79 -2.87 -15.35
C ALA A 25 -2.03 -1.95 -15.44
N ALA A 26 -1.88 -0.69 -15.86
CA ALA A 26 -3.03 0.19 -16.13
C ALA A 26 -3.87 -0.37 -17.27
N ILE A 27 -3.25 -0.71 -18.40
CA ILE A 27 -3.96 -1.20 -19.59
C ILE A 27 -4.60 -2.56 -19.36
N SER A 28 -4.03 -3.44 -18.52
CA SER A 28 -4.69 -4.69 -18.13
C SER A 28 -5.96 -4.43 -17.30
N VAL A 29 -5.95 -3.44 -16.41
CA VAL A 29 -7.14 -3.04 -15.63
C VAL A 29 -8.19 -2.34 -16.52
N VAL A 30 -7.76 -1.53 -17.50
CA VAL A 30 -8.68 -0.94 -18.50
C VAL A 30 -9.34 -2.04 -19.34
N GLY A 31 -8.56 -3.01 -19.82
CA GLY A 31 -9.06 -4.18 -20.56
C GLY A 31 -10.07 -4.97 -19.75
N PHE A 32 -9.78 -5.22 -18.46
CA PHE A 32 -10.72 -5.85 -17.52
C PHE A 32 -12.07 -5.10 -17.46
N HIS A 33 -12.06 -3.78 -17.26
CA HIS A 33 -13.29 -3.00 -17.15
C HIS A 33 -14.11 -2.93 -18.44
N PHE A 34 -13.47 -2.93 -19.62
CA PHE A 34 -14.19 -2.74 -20.89
C PHE A 34 -14.61 -4.05 -21.56
N THR A 35 -13.85 -5.14 -21.37
CA THR A 35 -14.04 -6.41 -22.11
C THR A 35 -14.33 -7.62 -21.24
N ALA A 36 -14.30 -7.49 -19.90
CA ALA A 36 -14.55 -8.61 -18.99
C ALA A 36 -15.58 -8.34 -17.89
N ARG A 37 -15.55 -7.16 -17.25
CA ARG A 37 -16.43 -6.85 -16.13
C ARG A 37 -17.85 -6.51 -16.59
N ASN A 38 -18.82 -7.20 -16.01
CA ASN A 38 -20.24 -6.88 -16.07
C ASN A 38 -20.42 -5.42 -15.60
N SER A 39 -21.10 -4.59 -16.40
CA SER A 39 -21.08 -3.14 -16.19
C SER A 39 -22.34 -2.42 -16.67
N PRO A 40 -22.64 -1.24 -16.09
CA PRO A 40 -23.62 -0.29 -16.63
C PRO A 40 -23.41 0.03 -18.11
N GLY A 41 -22.15 0.09 -18.54
CA GLY A 41 -21.76 0.35 -19.92
C GLY A 41 -22.38 -0.65 -20.90
N TRP A 42 -22.51 -1.93 -20.52
CA TRP A 42 -23.13 -2.97 -21.33
C TRP A 42 -24.56 -3.36 -20.94
N ASP A 43 -25.13 -2.74 -19.90
CA ASP A 43 -26.41 -3.13 -19.28
C ASP A 43 -26.39 -4.54 -18.68
N GLY A 44 -25.27 -4.91 -18.07
CA GLY A 44 -25.04 -6.24 -17.50
C GLY A 44 -23.80 -6.92 -18.11
N PRO A 45 -23.89 -8.19 -18.55
CA PRO A 45 -22.75 -8.92 -19.09
C PRO A 45 -22.14 -8.29 -20.35
N VAL A 46 -20.83 -8.48 -20.53
CA VAL A 46 -20.15 -8.07 -21.76
C VAL A 46 -20.64 -8.87 -22.98
N PRO A 47 -20.71 -8.27 -24.19
CA PRO A 47 -21.12 -8.97 -25.41
C PRO A 47 -20.25 -10.20 -25.72
N ALA A 48 -20.88 -11.24 -26.28
CA ALA A 48 -20.22 -12.51 -26.59
C ALA A 48 -19.04 -12.35 -27.57
N ASP A 49 -19.07 -11.35 -28.47
CA ASP A 49 -17.97 -11.01 -29.38
C ASP A 49 -16.66 -10.64 -28.69
N LEU A 50 -16.73 -10.20 -27.43
CA LEU A 50 -15.56 -9.85 -26.62
C LEU A 50 -14.99 -11.06 -25.86
N ALA A 51 -15.77 -12.13 -25.66
CA ALA A 51 -15.41 -13.29 -24.83
C ALA A 51 -14.05 -13.95 -25.19
N PRO A 52 -13.61 -14.05 -26.47
CA PRO A 52 -12.30 -14.61 -26.81
C PRO A 52 -11.10 -13.86 -26.18
N VAL A 53 -11.28 -12.58 -25.87
CA VAL A 53 -10.30 -11.74 -25.15
C VAL A 53 -10.70 -11.55 -23.69
N GLY A 54 -12.01 -11.45 -23.42
CA GLY A 54 -12.62 -11.31 -22.10
C GLY A 54 -12.09 -12.30 -21.06
N VAL A 55 -11.97 -13.58 -21.43
CA VAL A 55 -11.42 -14.63 -20.55
C VAL A 55 -9.99 -14.28 -20.09
N TRP A 56 -9.16 -13.70 -20.95
CA TRP A 56 -7.80 -13.28 -20.60
C TRP A 56 -7.77 -11.95 -19.85
N THR A 57 -8.58 -10.97 -20.27
CA THR A 57 -8.67 -9.67 -19.60
C THR A 57 -9.38 -9.73 -18.25
N SER A 58 -10.11 -10.81 -17.93
CA SER A 58 -10.62 -11.09 -16.58
C SER A 58 -9.51 -11.06 -15.52
N LEU A 59 -8.35 -11.64 -15.85
CA LEU A 59 -7.15 -11.63 -15.00
C LEU A 59 -6.49 -10.25 -14.91
N GLY A 60 -6.89 -9.30 -15.76
CA GLY A 60 -6.45 -7.91 -15.74
C GLY A 60 -6.79 -7.18 -14.44
N ARG A 61 -7.78 -7.65 -13.67
CA ARG A 61 -8.05 -7.23 -12.28
C ARG A 61 -6.82 -7.38 -11.37
N LEU A 62 -5.99 -8.40 -11.60
CA LEU A 62 -4.75 -8.63 -10.83
C LEU A 62 -3.63 -7.62 -11.19
N GLY A 63 -3.86 -6.71 -12.14
CA GLY A 63 -3.01 -5.53 -12.34
C GLY A 63 -2.94 -4.61 -11.10
N VAL A 64 -3.97 -4.62 -10.24
CA VAL A 64 -3.99 -3.86 -8.97
C VAL A 64 -2.95 -4.39 -7.97
N PRO A 65 -2.89 -5.70 -7.64
CA PRO A 65 -1.75 -6.32 -6.95
C PRO A 65 -0.37 -5.95 -7.52
N LEU A 66 -0.21 -5.95 -8.85
CA LEU A 66 1.06 -5.54 -9.49
C LEU A 66 1.37 -4.06 -9.19
N PHE A 67 0.39 -3.15 -9.22
CA PHE A 67 0.58 -1.77 -8.76
C PHE A 67 1.07 -1.70 -7.31
N PHE A 68 0.52 -2.52 -6.41
CA PHE A 68 0.94 -2.53 -5.00
C PHE A 68 2.36 -3.06 -4.78
N VAL A 69 2.81 -4.08 -5.54
CA VAL A 69 4.24 -4.48 -5.54
C VAL A 69 5.13 -3.33 -6.04
N ILE A 70 4.75 -2.67 -7.14
CA ILE A 70 5.54 -1.54 -7.68
C ILE A 70 5.54 -0.35 -6.71
N SER A 71 4.43 -0.05 -6.03
CA SER A 71 4.35 1.01 -5.04
C SER A 71 5.16 0.67 -3.79
N GLY A 72 5.15 -0.57 -3.31
CA GLY A 72 6.05 -1.05 -2.25
C GLY A 72 7.52 -0.78 -2.55
N PHE A 73 7.95 -1.12 -3.76
CA PHE A 73 9.31 -0.89 -4.25
C PHE A 73 9.65 0.62 -4.35
N VAL A 74 8.80 1.39 -5.05
CA VAL A 74 9.09 2.81 -5.35
C VAL A 74 8.95 3.71 -4.12
N LEU A 75 8.00 3.44 -3.21
CA LEU A 75 7.88 4.25 -2.00
C LEU A 75 9.09 4.10 -1.10
N LEU A 76 9.52 2.86 -0.81
CA LEU A 76 10.70 2.63 0.02
C LEU A 76 11.97 3.22 -0.62
N MET A 77 12.10 3.12 -1.95
CA MET A 77 13.15 3.83 -2.68
C MET A 77 13.11 5.35 -2.48
N SER A 78 11.91 5.95 -2.57
CA SER A 78 11.73 7.40 -2.49
C SER A 78 11.78 7.98 -1.07
N SER A 79 11.52 7.16 -0.05
CA SER A 79 11.62 7.54 1.37
C SER A 79 13.01 7.33 1.96
N TRP A 80 13.86 6.49 1.35
CA TRP A 80 15.16 6.18 1.91
C TRP A 80 16.08 7.41 1.98
N GLY A 81 16.53 7.75 3.20
CA GLY A 81 17.37 8.93 3.43
C GLY A 81 16.67 10.25 3.12
N LYS A 82 15.32 10.28 3.16
CA LYS A 82 14.50 11.49 3.09
C LYS A 82 13.80 11.73 4.42
N ASP A 83 13.50 13.00 4.67
CA ASP A 83 12.68 13.48 5.76
C ASP A 83 11.18 13.41 5.41
N VAL A 84 10.35 13.36 6.46
CA VAL A 84 8.89 13.20 6.33
C VAL A 84 8.24 14.35 5.53
N PRO A 85 8.54 15.65 5.76
CA PRO A 85 7.99 16.74 4.96
C PRO A 85 8.22 16.60 3.45
N HIS A 86 9.45 16.31 3.02
CA HIS A 86 9.75 16.13 1.60
C HIS A 86 9.04 14.90 0.99
N PHE A 87 8.89 13.81 1.74
CA PHE A 87 8.15 12.64 1.30
C PHE A 87 6.65 12.96 1.12
N VAL A 88 6.01 13.50 2.16
CA VAL A 88 4.58 13.86 2.14
C VAL A 88 4.28 14.88 1.04
N ALA A 89 5.06 15.96 0.93
CA ALA A 89 4.94 16.93 -0.14
C ALA A 89 5.11 16.30 -1.54
N SER A 90 6.03 15.35 -1.70
CA SER A 90 6.21 14.61 -2.95
C SER A 90 5.04 13.69 -3.28
N ARG A 91 4.31 13.17 -2.29
CA ARG A 91 3.09 12.37 -2.52
C ARG A 91 1.90 13.25 -2.85
N ILE A 92 1.69 14.33 -2.09
CA ILE A 92 0.57 15.25 -2.29
C ILE A 92 0.65 15.91 -3.69
N GLY A 93 1.82 16.45 -4.06
CA GLY A 93 2.03 17.03 -5.40
C GLY A 93 2.07 16.03 -6.57
N ARG A 94 1.96 14.71 -6.30
CA ARG A 94 1.83 13.66 -7.33
C ARG A 94 0.38 13.22 -7.52
N LEU A 95 -0.36 13.02 -6.43
CA LEU A 95 -1.72 12.48 -6.49
C LEU A 95 -2.78 13.58 -6.70
N PHE A 96 -2.88 14.52 -5.76
CA PHE A 96 -3.98 15.47 -5.69
C PHE A 96 -4.21 16.37 -6.93
N PRO A 97 -3.20 16.81 -7.69
CA PRO A 97 -3.42 17.65 -8.87
C PRO A 97 -4.29 16.99 -9.93
N ALA A 98 -4.11 15.69 -10.18
CA ALA A 98 -4.93 14.94 -11.12
C ALA A 98 -6.18 14.33 -10.45
N TYR A 99 -6.09 13.97 -9.16
CA TYR A 99 -7.21 13.40 -8.42
C TYR A 99 -8.40 14.35 -8.30
N TRP A 100 -8.19 15.62 -7.91
CA TRP A 100 -9.30 16.53 -7.66
C TRP A 100 -10.16 16.81 -8.91
N PRO A 101 -9.60 17.08 -10.11
CA PRO A 101 -10.41 17.20 -11.32
C PRO A 101 -11.05 15.88 -11.76
N ALA A 102 -10.41 14.73 -11.50
CA ALA A 102 -11.01 13.43 -11.79
C ALA A 102 -12.24 13.15 -10.90
N VAL A 103 -12.12 13.37 -9.58
CA VAL A 103 -13.25 13.32 -8.63
C VAL A 103 -14.36 14.28 -9.05
N ALA A 104 -14.03 15.54 -9.38
CA ALA A 104 -15.01 16.51 -9.84
C ALA A 104 -15.70 16.06 -11.16
N PHE A 105 -14.93 15.50 -12.10
CA PHE A 105 -15.45 14.96 -13.35
C PHE A 105 -16.40 13.78 -13.11
N SER A 106 -16.01 12.79 -12.30
CA SER A 106 -16.85 11.61 -12.02
C SER A 106 -18.11 11.99 -11.24
N ILE A 107 -18.05 12.97 -10.33
CA ILE A 107 -19.24 13.56 -9.69
C ILE A 107 -20.16 14.21 -10.74
N VAL A 108 -19.62 15.03 -11.65
CA VAL A 108 -20.42 15.68 -12.70
C VAL A 108 -21.06 14.63 -13.63
N LEU A 109 -20.29 13.62 -14.03
CA LEU A 109 -20.73 12.55 -14.91
C LEU A 109 -21.88 11.76 -14.27
N VAL A 110 -21.70 11.29 -13.04
CA VAL A 110 -22.66 10.43 -12.34
C VAL A 110 -23.91 11.20 -11.88
N LEU A 111 -23.81 12.46 -11.44
CA LEU A 111 -24.96 13.20 -10.90
C LEU A 111 -25.75 13.99 -11.93
N PHE A 112 -25.15 14.41 -13.05
CA PHE A 112 -25.79 15.36 -13.98
C PHE A 112 -25.80 14.93 -15.45
N VAL A 113 -24.95 13.97 -15.85
CA VAL A 113 -24.81 13.53 -17.26
C VAL A 113 -25.36 12.12 -17.49
N TRP A 114 -25.22 11.23 -16.48
CA TRP A 114 -25.74 9.87 -16.50
C TRP A 114 -26.32 9.45 -15.13
N PRO A 115 -27.33 10.17 -14.61
CA PRO A 115 -27.93 9.88 -13.30
C PRO A 115 -28.69 8.55 -13.25
N GLU A 116 -29.07 7.97 -14.40
CA GLU A 116 -29.73 6.67 -14.50
C GLU A 116 -28.78 5.48 -14.36
N ASN A 117 -27.47 5.71 -14.21
CA ASN A 117 -26.43 4.68 -14.16
C ASN A 117 -26.72 3.61 -13.06
N PRO A 118 -26.98 2.33 -13.41
CA PRO A 118 -27.28 1.28 -12.45
C PRO A 118 -26.22 0.99 -11.39
N ALA A 119 -24.95 1.39 -11.57
CA ALA A 119 -23.95 1.29 -10.50
C ALA A 119 -24.22 2.22 -9.31
N TYR A 120 -25.04 3.26 -9.51
CA TYR A 120 -25.40 4.25 -8.49
C TYR A 120 -26.90 4.26 -8.16
N LEU A 121 -27.74 3.52 -8.90
CA LEU A 121 -29.14 3.28 -8.53
C LEU A 121 -29.22 2.54 -7.18
N GLY A 122 -29.53 3.28 -6.12
CA GLY A 122 -29.57 2.79 -4.73
C GLY A 122 -28.38 3.18 -3.85
N HIS A 123 -27.35 3.83 -4.39
CA HIS A 123 -26.26 4.44 -3.62
C HIS A 123 -26.32 5.96 -3.78
N GLU A 124 -27.05 6.65 -2.90
CA GLU A 124 -27.10 8.11 -2.90
C GLU A 124 -25.72 8.70 -2.59
N ILE A 125 -25.05 9.24 -3.62
CA ILE A 125 -23.88 10.11 -3.44
C ILE A 125 -24.41 11.43 -2.85
N THR A 126 -24.53 11.46 -1.53
CA THR A 126 -24.89 12.69 -0.81
C THR A 126 -23.85 13.80 -1.09
N PRO A 127 -24.22 15.09 -1.04
CA PRO A 127 -23.26 16.18 -1.19
C PRO A 127 -22.08 16.10 -0.21
N ALA A 128 -22.32 15.59 1.01
CA ALA A 128 -21.27 15.32 1.99
C ALA A 128 -20.33 14.18 1.54
N GLY A 129 -20.87 13.10 0.98
CA GLY A 129 -20.07 11.99 0.44
C GLY A 129 -19.25 12.38 -0.79
N ALA A 130 -19.82 13.22 -1.67
CA ALA A 130 -19.11 13.82 -2.80
C ALA A 130 -17.93 14.69 -2.34
N LEU A 131 -18.13 15.56 -1.34
CA LEU A 131 -17.06 16.36 -0.73
C LEU A 131 -15.99 15.50 -0.06
N LEU A 132 -16.40 14.42 0.63
CA LEU A 132 -15.46 13.50 1.27
C LEU A 132 -14.57 12.77 0.25
N ASN A 133 -15.07 12.49 -0.96
CA ASN A 133 -14.25 11.89 -2.03
C ASN A 133 -13.06 12.78 -2.46
N PHE A 134 -13.13 14.11 -2.33
CA PHE A 134 -11.96 14.98 -2.59
C PHE A 134 -10.80 14.77 -1.59
N THR A 135 -11.04 14.07 -0.49
CA THR A 135 -10.04 13.81 0.57
C THR A 135 -9.33 12.46 0.44
N MET A 136 -9.82 11.55 -0.41
CA MET A 136 -9.35 10.16 -0.53
C MET A 136 -9.60 9.27 0.72
N VAL A 137 -10.31 9.76 1.75
CA VAL A 137 -10.60 8.99 2.98
C VAL A 137 -12.06 8.51 3.12
N GLN A 138 -12.86 8.61 2.06
CA GLN A 138 -14.28 8.18 2.03
C GLN A 138 -14.52 6.76 2.56
N GLY A 139 -13.64 5.81 2.19
CA GLY A 139 -13.70 4.43 2.67
C GLY A 139 -13.46 4.26 4.18
N ALA A 140 -12.89 5.24 4.88
CA ALA A 140 -12.78 5.23 6.35
C ALA A 140 -14.12 5.48 7.05
N PHE A 141 -15.07 6.12 6.36
CA PHE A 141 -16.40 6.49 6.87
C PHE A 141 -17.53 5.64 6.26
N GLY A 142 -17.19 4.58 5.51
CA GLY A 142 -18.17 3.75 4.79
C GLY A 142 -18.87 4.48 3.63
N VAL A 143 -18.34 5.63 3.19
CA VAL A 143 -18.89 6.38 2.06
C VAL A 143 -18.40 5.76 0.75
N PRO A 144 -19.29 5.51 -0.23
CA PRO A 144 -18.90 4.97 -1.53
C PRO A 144 -17.91 5.85 -2.29
N ASP A 145 -17.05 5.20 -3.06
CA ASP A 145 -16.19 5.87 -4.04
C ASP A 145 -17.03 6.40 -5.21
N VAL A 146 -16.82 7.66 -5.61
CA VAL A 146 -17.50 8.25 -6.79
C VAL A 146 -17.02 7.69 -8.13
N ASP A 147 -15.97 6.87 -8.12
CA ASP A 147 -15.48 6.12 -9.27
C ASP A 147 -14.84 4.81 -8.80
N GLY A 148 -15.09 3.72 -9.51
CA GLY A 148 -14.71 2.37 -9.10
C GLY A 148 -13.20 2.16 -8.82
N PRO A 149 -12.23 2.84 -9.45
CA PRO A 149 -10.81 2.60 -9.15
C PRO A 149 -10.34 3.22 -7.82
N TYR A 150 -11.13 4.13 -7.21
CA TYR A 150 -10.64 4.98 -6.11
C TYR A 150 -10.45 4.22 -4.78
N TRP A 151 -11.09 3.07 -4.58
CA TRP A 151 -10.83 2.20 -3.43
C TRP A 151 -9.35 1.83 -3.32
N THR A 152 -8.63 1.68 -4.44
CA THR A 152 -7.19 1.38 -4.45
C THR A 152 -6.34 2.53 -3.94
N LEU A 153 -6.76 3.77 -4.19
CA LEU A 153 -6.07 4.96 -3.72
C LEU A 153 -6.17 5.08 -2.19
N TRP A 154 -7.28 4.60 -1.61
CA TRP A 154 -7.41 4.48 -0.15
C TRP A 154 -6.47 3.42 0.46
N TYR A 155 -6.16 2.32 -0.23
CA TYR A 155 -5.06 1.42 0.17
C TYR A 155 -3.69 2.10 0.05
N GLU A 156 -3.44 2.81 -1.05
CA GLU A 156 -2.17 3.51 -1.25
C GLU A 156 -1.95 4.63 -0.21
N ALA A 157 -2.99 5.41 0.14
CA ALA A 157 -2.93 6.44 1.18
C ALA A 157 -2.63 5.86 2.59
N ARG A 158 -3.25 4.73 2.96
CA ARG A 158 -2.94 4.01 4.20
C ARG A 158 -1.50 3.48 4.19
N PHE A 159 -1.04 2.94 3.07
CA PHE A 159 0.37 2.52 2.94
C PHE A 159 1.34 3.71 3.06
N TYR A 160 0.98 4.89 2.54
CA TYR A 160 1.79 6.11 2.72
C TYR A 160 1.92 6.48 4.21
N ALA A 161 0.84 6.36 4.99
CA ALA A 161 0.87 6.57 6.44
C ALA A 161 1.78 5.55 7.15
N LEU A 162 1.73 4.27 6.78
CA LEU A 162 2.64 3.24 7.31
C LEU A 162 4.12 3.54 6.99
N ILE A 163 4.42 4.01 5.78
CA ILE A 163 5.78 4.46 5.42
C ILE A 163 6.20 5.69 6.23
N VAL A 164 5.31 6.67 6.47
CA VAL A 164 5.61 7.81 7.35
C VAL A 164 5.92 7.36 8.78
N LEU A 165 5.15 6.42 9.35
CA LEU A 165 5.46 5.84 10.67
C LEU A 165 6.84 5.16 10.69
N LEU A 166 7.19 4.41 9.64
CA LEU A 166 8.51 3.78 9.50
C LEU A 166 9.63 4.83 9.34
N MET A 167 9.37 5.96 8.68
CA MET A 167 10.30 7.09 8.59
C MET A 167 10.52 7.79 9.93
N LEU A 168 9.47 7.97 10.74
CA LEU A 168 9.55 8.56 12.08
C LEU A 168 10.36 7.69 13.06
N VAL A 169 10.24 6.37 12.98
CA VAL A 169 11.12 5.44 13.71
C VAL A 169 12.55 5.46 13.13
N GLY A 170 12.66 5.65 11.82
CA GLY A 170 13.91 5.76 11.04
C GLY A 170 14.17 4.52 10.19
N ILE A 171 14.28 4.68 8.87
CA ILE A 171 14.45 3.59 7.91
C ILE A 171 15.87 3.00 8.01
N THR A 172 15.96 1.71 8.37
CA THR A 172 17.19 0.90 8.29
C THR A 172 16.86 -0.48 7.72
N ARG A 173 17.82 -1.17 7.09
CA ARG A 173 17.62 -2.52 6.52
C ARG A 173 16.97 -3.48 7.54
N ARG A 174 17.49 -3.54 8.77
CA ARG A 174 16.94 -4.40 9.84
C ARG A 174 15.49 -4.06 10.18
N ARG A 175 15.12 -2.78 10.25
CA ARG A 175 13.75 -2.33 10.56
C ARG A 175 12.79 -2.60 9.40
N VAL A 176 13.23 -2.43 8.16
CA VAL A 176 12.45 -2.78 6.96
C VAL A 176 12.21 -4.28 6.89
N LEU A 177 13.24 -5.12 7.09
CA LEU A 177 13.09 -6.58 7.11
C LEU A 177 12.10 -7.02 8.20
N ALA A 178 12.22 -6.47 9.42
CA ALA A 178 11.29 -6.75 10.51
C ALA A 178 9.86 -6.28 10.20
N PHE A 179 9.70 -5.09 9.62
CA PHE A 179 8.40 -4.57 9.19
C PHE A 179 7.75 -5.48 8.13
N CYS A 180 8.46 -5.84 7.07
CA CYS A 180 7.95 -6.71 6.01
C CYS A 180 7.65 -8.15 6.50
N ALA A 181 8.40 -8.66 7.49
CA ALA A 181 8.12 -9.96 8.09
C ALA A 181 6.89 -9.94 9.02
N LEU A 182 6.74 -8.88 9.83
CA LEU A 182 5.70 -8.80 10.87
C LEU A 182 4.37 -8.27 10.35
N TRP A 183 4.37 -7.22 9.53
CA TRP A 183 3.14 -6.49 9.15
C TRP A 183 2.08 -7.40 8.46
N PRO A 184 2.42 -8.17 7.41
CA PRO A 184 1.46 -9.07 6.75
C PRO A 184 0.97 -10.21 7.66
N VAL A 185 1.82 -10.69 8.59
CA VAL A 185 1.46 -11.74 9.56
C VAL A 185 0.51 -11.21 10.62
N ILE A 186 0.82 -10.07 11.24
CA ILE A 186 -0.04 -9.42 12.23
C ILE A 186 -1.38 -9.03 11.58
N GLY A 187 -1.35 -8.53 10.34
CA GLY A 187 -2.55 -8.29 9.55
C GLY A 187 -3.39 -9.57 9.37
N SER A 188 -2.77 -10.68 8.98
CA SER A 188 -3.47 -11.96 8.79
C SER A 188 -4.10 -12.47 10.10
N ILE A 189 -3.42 -12.29 11.23
CA ILE A 189 -3.95 -12.62 12.57
C ILE A 189 -5.12 -11.68 12.94
N ALA A 190 -5.04 -10.39 12.59
CA ALA A 190 -6.10 -9.42 12.83
C ALA A 190 -7.37 -9.68 11.99
N ALA A 191 -7.21 -10.16 10.75
CA ALA A 191 -8.33 -10.64 9.95
C ALA A 191 -8.96 -11.89 10.57
N ALA A 192 -8.14 -12.86 10.99
CA ALA A 192 -8.60 -14.09 11.63
C ALA A 192 -9.30 -13.87 12.99
N SER A 193 -8.97 -12.79 13.70
CA SER A 193 -9.67 -12.39 14.94
C SER A 193 -10.94 -11.56 14.73
N GLY A 194 -11.30 -11.24 13.48
CA GLY A 194 -12.47 -10.43 13.15
C GLY A 194 -12.33 -8.94 13.51
N SER A 195 -11.12 -8.45 13.79
CA SER A 195 -10.92 -7.06 14.18
C SER A 195 -10.98 -6.14 12.96
N GLY A 196 -12.14 -5.53 12.72
CA GLY A 196 -12.36 -4.60 11.60
C GLY A 196 -11.38 -3.42 11.59
N VAL A 197 -11.11 -2.81 12.76
CA VAL A 197 -10.18 -1.67 12.87
C VAL A 197 -8.75 -2.07 12.50
N LEU A 198 -8.25 -3.19 13.05
CA LEU A 198 -6.90 -3.67 12.72
C LEU A 198 -6.81 -4.14 11.27
N THR A 199 -7.85 -4.77 10.73
CA THR A 199 -7.93 -5.15 9.31
C THR A 199 -7.85 -3.92 8.40
N THR A 200 -8.58 -2.85 8.72
CA THR A 200 -8.55 -1.58 7.97
C THR A 200 -7.17 -0.91 8.00
N ILE A 201 -6.49 -0.92 9.14
CA ILE A 201 -5.16 -0.29 9.29
C ILE A 201 -4.06 -1.16 8.65
N LEU A 202 -4.11 -2.47 8.83
CA LEU A 202 -3.05 -3.39 8.43
C LEU A 202 -3.22 -3.95 7.02
N MET A 203 -4.38 -3.79 6.37
CA MET A 203 -4.62 -4.14 4.96
C MET A 203 -4.14 -5.57 4.59
N PRO A 204 -4.57 -6.62 5.32
CA PRO A 204 -3.98 -7.96 5.21
C PRO A 204 -4.12 -8.62 3.84
N ASP A 205 -5.13 -8.21 3.08
CA ASP A 205 -5.37 -8.55 1.69
C ASP A 205 -4.22 -8.10 0.75
N TYR A 206 -3.71 -6.88 0.94
CA TYR A 206 -2.71 -6.29 0.05
C TYR A 206 -1.32 -6.02 0.66
N ALA A 207 -1.20 -6.10 1.98
CA ALA A 207 0.07 -6.02 2.72
C ALA A 207 1.21 -6.88 2.15
N PRO A 208 1.04 -8.17 1.78
CA PRO A 208 2.14 -8.96 1.23
C PRO A 208 2.66 -8.43 -0.11
N PHE A 209 1.81 -7.82 -0.96
CA PHE A 209 2.25 -7.24 -2.22
C PHE A 209 3.14 -6.01 -1.98
N PHE A 210 2.70 -5.08 -1.13
CA PHE A 210 3.51 -3.93 -0.71
C PHE A 210 4.83 -4.36 -0.05
N ALA A 211 4.77 -5.29 0.91
CA ALA A 211 5.94 -5.81 1.62
C ALA A 211 6.94 -6.52 0.67
N GLY A 212 6.45 -7.29 -0.30
CA GLY A 212 7.28 -7.93 -1.31
C GLY A 212 7.99 -6.91 -2.21
N GLY A 213 7.29 -5.85 -2.62
CA GLY A 213 7.90 -4.73 -3.33
C GLY A 213 9.04 -4.06 -2.55
N MET A 214 8.83 -3.82 -1.25
CA MET A 214 9.85 -3.27 -0.34
C MET A 214 11.08 -4.19 -0.23
N LEU A 215 10.87 -5.51 -0.15
CA LEU A 215 11.94 -6.51 -0.09
C LEU A 215 12.72 -6.61 -1.42
N ILE A 216 12.03 -6.55 -2.57
CA ILE A 216 12.69 -6.49 -3.89
C ILE A 216 13.55 -5.21 -4.01
N TYR A 217 13.12 -4.09 -3.42
CA TYR A 217 13.96 -2.89 -3.34
C TYR A 217 15.22 -3.10 -2.48
N LEU A 218 15.12 -3.79 -1.34
CA LEU A 218 16.29 -4.14 -0.54
C LEU A 218 17.29 -5.02 -1.32
N ILE A 219 16.80 -5.93 -2.17
CA ILE A 219 17.65 -6.76 -3.04
C ILE A 219 18.32 -5.91 -4.13
N TYR A 220 17.56 -5.01 -4.76
CA TYR A 220 18.08 -4.06 -5.75
C TYR A 220 19.17 -3.14 -5.18
N ARG A 221 18.99 -2.71 -3.93
CA ARG A 221 19.80 -1.69 -3.26
C ARG A 221 21.07 -2.24 -2.60
N ASP A 222 20.93 -3.33 -1.84
CA ASP A 222 22.01 -3.91 -1.03
C ASP A 222 22.59 -5.21 -1.62
N GLY A 223 22.01 -5.73 -2.72
CA GLY A 223 22.41 -6.98 -3.37
C GLY A 223 21.58 -8.20 -2.96
N HIS A 224 21.85 -9.34 -3.62
CA HIS A 224 21.15 -10.59 -3.36
C HIS A 224 21.52 -11.21 -2.01
N ASP A 225 20.51 -11.60 -1.24
CA ASP A 225 20.61 -12.17 0.09
C ASP A 225 19.53 -13.25 0.24
N LEU A 226 19.90 -14.44 0.71
CA LEU A 226 18.98 -15.56 0.90
C LEU A 226 17.88 -15.23 1.92
N GLY A 227 18.20 -14.48 2.99
CA GLY A 227 17.22 -14.08 4.00
C GLY A 227 16.13 -13.18 3.43
N THR A 228 16.51 -12.17 2.64
CA THR A 228 15.54 -11.31 1.94
C THR A 228 14.75 -12.08 0.89
N TRP A 229 15.37 -13.01 0.14
CA TRP A 229 14.64 -13.87 -0.79
C TRP A 229 13.64 -14.81 -0.12
N LEU A 230 13.98 -15.39 1.05
CA LEU A 230 13.05 -16.19 1.84
C LEU A 230 11.86 -15.33 2.33
N LEU A 231 12.09 -14.08 2.72
CA LEU A 231 11.01 -13.15 3.04
C LEU A 231 10.16 -12.78 1.81
N VAL A 232 10.74 -12.64 0.61
CA VAL A 232 9.97 -12.48 -0.64
C VAL A 232 9.11 -13.72 -0.89
N GLY A 233 9.67 -14.92 -0.76
CA GLY A 233 8.93 -16.18 -0.90
C GLY A 233 7.77 -16.31 0.12
N MET A 234 7.99 -15.87 1.35
CA MET A 234 6.95 -15.75 2.37
C MET A 234 5.82 -14.79 1.95
N GLN A 235 6.14 -13.62 1.37
CA GLN A 235 5.11 -12.71 0.85
C GLN A 235 4.33 -13.32 -0.30
N VAL A 236 5.01 -14.00 -1.24
CA VAL A 236 4.36 -14.72 -2.34
C VAL A 236 3.41 -15.79 -1.79
N ALA A 237 3.81 -16.55 -0.77
CA ALA A 237 2.96 -17.57 -0.14
C ALA A 237 1.71 -16.98 0.53
N ILE A 238 1.84 -15.88 1.29
CA ILE A 238 0.69 -15.19 1.92
C ILE A 238 -0.23 -14.61 0.84
N ALA A 239 0.34 -13.93 -0.17
CA ALA A 239 -0.39 -13.37 -1.29
C ALA A 239 -1.15 -14.44 -2.10
N LEU A 240 -0.52 -15.61 -2.34
CA LEU A 240 -1.16 -16.75 -3.00
C LEU A 240 -2.31 -17.31 -2.17
N ASN A 241 -2.12 -17.54 -0.87
CA ASN A 241 -3.17 -18.05 0.01
C ASN A 241 -4.43 -17.18 -0.04
N TRP A 242 -4.27 -15.85 0.07
CA TRP A 242 -5.38 -14.90 -0.05
C TRP A 242 -5.96 -14.87 -1.47
N SER A 243 -5.10 -14.78 -2.50
CA SER A 243 -5.52 -14.69 -3.91
C SER A 243 -6.37 -15.90 -4.34
N LEU A 244 -5.96 -17.11 -3.95
CA LEU A 244 -6.66 -18.35 -4.31
C LEU A 244 -7.98 -18.53 -3.54
N ALA A 245 -8.09 -17.96 -2.34
CA ALA A 245 -9.34 -17.95 -1.59
C ALA A 245 -10.36 -16.92 -2.13
N VAL A 246 -9.89 -15.78 -2.65
CA VAL A 246 -10.76 -14.63 -2.98
C VAL A 246 -11.04 -14.48 -4.48
N TYR A 247 -10.01 -14.46 -5.34
CA TYR A 247 -10.19 -14.10 -6.75
C TYR A 247 -11.13 -15.02 -7.55
N PRO A 248 -11.18 -16.35 -7.34
CA PRO A 248 -12.13 -17.19 -8.07
C PRO A 248 -13.59 -16.77 -7.86
N GLY A 249 -13.99 -16.49 -6.62
CA GLY A 249 -15.35 -16.02 -6.33
C GLY A 249 -15.62 -14.63 -6.87
N VAL A 250 -14.70 -13.68 -6.64
CA VAL A 250 -14.83 -12.29 -7.10
C VAL A 250 -14.91 -12.19 -8.62
N LEU A 251 -14.02 -12.85 -9.36
CA LEU A 251 -14.02 -12.81 -10.82
C LEU A 251 -15.25 -13.51 -11.42
N THR A 252 -15.75 -14.58 -10.80
CA THR A 252 -17.00 -15.22 -11.23
C THR A 252 -18.19 -14.26 -11.06
N ALA A 253 -18.29 -13.57 -9.92
CA ALA A 253 -19.38 -12.62 -9.67
C ALA A 253 -19.31 -11.39 -10.61
N GLU A 254 -18.10 -10.90 -10.89
CA GLU A 254 -17.91 -9.68 -11.69
C GLU A 254 -17.88 -9.89 -13.20
N THR A 255 -17.60 -11.10 -13.69
CA THR A 255 -17.40 -11.38 -15.14
C THR A 255 -18.23 -12.56 -15.67
N GLY A 256 -18.82 -13.36 -14.79
CA GLY A 256 -19.43 -14.65 -15.15
C GLY A 256 -18.43 -15.78 -15.43
N TRP A 257 -17.12 -15.51 -15.51
CA TRP A 257 -16.09 -16.52 -15.75
C TRP A 257 -15.36 -16.94 -14.47
N THR A 258 -15.26 -18.25 -14.26
CA THR A 258 -14.47 -18.88 -13.21
C THR A 258 -13.00 -19.00 -13.66
N PRO A 259 -12.05 -18.23 -13.08
CA PRO A 259 -10.64 -18.37 -13.42
C PRO A 259 -10.10 -19.70 -12.84
N SER A 260 -9.17 -20.34 -13.55
CA SER A 260 -8.52 -21.53 -12.99
C SER A 260 -7.60 -21.16 -11.82
N THR A 261 -7.52 -22.04 -10.81
CA THR A 261 -6.58 -21.91 -9.67
C THR A 261 -5.14 -21.69 -10.14
N VAL A 262 -4.75 -22.36 -11.23
CA VAL A 262 -3.41 -22.22 -11.85
C VAL A 262 -3.23 -20.82 -12.44
N SER A 263 -4.22 -20.29 -13.14
CA SER A 263 -4.18 -18.94 -13.72
C SER A 263 -4.02 -17.87 -12.64
N VAL A 264 -4.78 -17.96 -11.55
CA VAL A 264 -4.66 -17.04 -10.40
C VAL A 264 -3.28 -17.17 -9.75
N ALA A 265 -2.81 -18.39 -9.48
CA ALA A 265 -1.49 -18.62 -8.88
C ALA A 265 -0.34 -18.06 -9.73
N LEU A 266 -0.38 -18.29 -11.05
CA LEU A 266 0.63 -17.78 -11.99
C LEU A 266 0.64 -16.25 -12.04
N VAL A 267 -0.52 -15.60 -12.16
CA VAL A 267 -0.59 -14.14 -12.26
C VAL A 267 -0.22 -13.46 -10.93
N THR A 268 -0.70 -13.97 -9.78
CA THR A 268 -0.28 -13.48 -8.46
C THR A 268 1.24 -13.61 -8.27
N THR A 269 1.84 -14.73 -8.66
CA THR A 269 3.31 -14.92 -8.58
C THR A 269 4.04 -13.98 -9.55
N ALA A 270 3.51 -13.81 -10.76
CA ALA A 270 4.06 -12.91 -11.77
C ALA A 270 4.07 -11.44 -11.32
N CYS A 271 3.16 -11.01 -10.44
CA CYS A 271 3.18 -9.65 -9.87
C CYS A 271 4.52 -9.34 -9.17
N PHE A 272 5.09 -10.31 -8.45
CA PHE A 272 6.41 -10.18 -7.82
C PHE A 272 7.53 -10.45 -8.83
N GLY A 273 7.38 -11.51 -9.64
CA GLY A 273 8.38 -11.94 -10.62
C GLY A 273 8.69 -10.89 -11.69
N LEU A 274 7.68 -10.19 -12.21
CA LEU A 274 7.85 -9.13 -13.22
C LEU A 274 8.56 -7.91 -12.64
N VAL A 275 8.26 -7.50 -11.41
CA VAL A 275 8.96 -6.39 -10.74
C VAL A 275 10.42 -6.78 -10.49
N ALA A 276 10.67 -7.98 -9.95
CA ALA A 276 12.03 -8.49 -9.75
C ALA A 276 12.81 -8.58 -11.08
N LEU A 277 12.21 -9.11 -12.15
CA LEU A 277 12.79 -9.19 -13.49
C LEU A 277 13.18 -7.79 -14.01
N VAL A 278 12.27 -6.83 -13.92
CA VAL A 278 12.47 -5.48 -14.45
C VAL A 278 13.53 -4.68 -13.69
N VAL A 279 13.70 -4.90 -12.37
CA VAL A 279 14.62 -4.10 -11.55
C VAL A 279 15.95 -4.80 -11.22
N LEU A 280 16.03 -6.13 -11.27
CA LEU A 280 17.24 -6.90 -10.91
C LEU A 280 18.04 -7.43 -12.11
N THR A 281 17.53 -7.27 -13.34
CA THR A 281 18.23 -7.68 -14.57
C THR A 281 18.68 -6.46 -15.38
N PRO A 282 19.45 -6.62 -16.49
CA PRO A 282 19.85 -5.49 -17.34
C PRO A 282 18.70 -4.62 -17.87
N LEU A 283 17.44 -5.09 -17.84
CA LEU A 283 16.25 -4.28 -18.13
C LEU A 283 16.12 -3.04 -17.24
N ALA A 284 16.67 -3.08 -16.01
CA ALA A 284 16.73 -1.93 -15.10
C ALA A 284 17.54 -0.76 -15.66
N SER A 285 18.42 -1.01 -16.64
CA SER A 285 19.22 0.00 -17.31
C SER A 285 18.49 0.71 -18.47
N THR A 286 17.34 0.16 -18.91
CA THR A 286 16.53 0.67 -20.02
C THR A 286 15.79 1.95 -19.61
N ASP A 287 16.29 3.09 -20.10
CA ASP A 287 15.68 4.42 -19.92
C ASP A 287 15.36 5.03 -21.29
N ALA A 288 14.17 4.72 -21.81
CA ALA A 288 13.66 5.28 -23.05
C ALA A 288 12.63 6.39 -22.78
N ARG A 289 12.70 7.50 -23.52
CA ARG A 289 11.82 8.67 -23.30
C ARG A 289 10.34 8.33 -23.39
N TRP A 290 9.96 7.36 -24.24
CA TRP A 290 8.58 6.91 -24.40
C TRP A 290 8.09 6.08 -23.20
N LEU A 291 8.89 5.18 -22.63
CA LEU A 291 8.58 4.49 -21.37
C LEU A 291 8.29 5.51 -20.26
N GLY A 292 9.10 6.57 -20.25
CA GLY A 292 8.95 7.66 -19.30
C GLY A 292 7.67 8.50 -19.46
N PHE A 293 7.07 8.51 -20.66
CA PHE A 293 5.78 9.12 -20.95
C PHE A 293 4.63 8.19 -20.57
N LEU A 294 4.75 6.88 -20.84
CA LEU A 294 3.78 5.87 -20.40
C LEU A 294 3.62 5.84 -18.86
N GLY A 295 4.73 5.90 -18.12
CA GLY A 295 4.69 5.98 -16.65
C GLY A 295 4.02 7.25 -16.12
N ALA A 296 4.07 8.36 -16.87
CA ALA A 296 3.39 9.60 -16.52
C ALA A 296 1.88 9.51 -16.81
N LEU A 297 1.49 8.97 -17.96
CA LEU A 297 0.07 8.76 -18.32
C LEU A 297 -0.64 7.69 -17.47
N THR A 298 0.11 6.77 -16.85
CA THR A 298 -0.46 5.66 -16.06
C THR A 298 -1.48 6.16 -15.03
N TYR A 299 -1.17 7.21 -14.28
CA TYR A 299 -2.04 7.69 -13.20
C TYR A 299 -3.28 8.43 -13.73
N PRO A 300 -3.18 9.41 -14.65
CA PRO A 300 -4.33 9.99 -15.33
C PRO A 300 -5.25 8.97 -16.02
N VAL A 301 -4.70 7.95 -16.71
CA VAL A 301 -5.51 6.86 -17.29
C VAL A 301 -6.29 6.12 -16.20
N TYR A 302 -5.59 5.72 -15.13
CA TYR A 302 -6.19 4.98 -14.03
C TYR A 302 -7.34 5.75 -13.36
N LEU A 303 -7.21 7.07 -13.22
CA LEU A 303 -8.20 7.94 -12.56
C LEU A 303 -9.52 8.12 -13.31
N VAL A 304 -9.54 7.99 -14.64
CA VAL A 304 -10.71 8.38 -15.45
C VAL A 304 -11.36 7.22 -16.21
N HIS A 305 -10.71 6.06 -16.31
CA HIS A 305 -11.11 5.04 -17.27
C HIS A 305 -12.47 4.38 -17.04
N GLU A 306 -12.87 4.10 -15.79
CA GLU A 306 -14.02 3.23 -15.50
C GLU A 306 -15.34 3.93 -15.85
N ASN A 307 -15.74 4.98 -15.11
CA ASN A 307 -16.99 5.68 -15.40
C ASN A 307 -17.03 6.36 -16.79
N LEU A 308 -15.96 7.03 -17.24
CA LEU A 308 -15.92 7.62 -18.59
C LEU A 308 -16.03 6.55 -19.67
N GLY A 309 -15.28 5.46 -19.55
CA GLY A 309 -15.26 4.40 -20.54
C GLY A 309 -16.61 3.70 -20.63
N TRP A 310 -17.22 3.37 -19.50
CA TRP A 310 -18.57 2.80 -19.46
C TRP A 310 -19.64 3.75 -19.98
N TYR A 311 -19.54 5.06 -19.72
CA TYR A 311 -20.46 6.04 -20.32
C TYR A 311 -20.32 6.10 -21.85
N VAL A 312 -19.08 6.11 -22.37
CA VAL A 312 -18.85 6.09 -23.82
C VAL A 312 -19.36 4.79 -24.45
N ILE A 313 -19.17 3.63 -23.81
CA ILE A 313 -19.77 2.36 -24.25
C ILE A 313 -21.30 2.47 -24.24
N HIS A 314 -21.90 2.96 -23.15
CA HIS A 314 -23.35 3.13 -23.02
C HIS A 314 -23.95 3.95 -24.18
N LEU A 315 -23.29 5.05 -24.56
CA LEU A 315 -23.74 5.92 -25.66
C LEU A 315 -23.72 5.23 -27.04
N VAL A 316 -22.77 4.33 -27.31
CA VAL A 316 -22.55 3.81 -28.68
C VAL A 316 -22.86 2.32 -28.87
N ARG A 317 -23.11 1.56 -27.79
CA ARG A 317 -23.35 0.11 -27.83
C ARG A 317 -24.51 -0.35 -28.73
N GLY A 318 -25.45 0.54 -29.03
CA GLY A 318 -26.58 0.27 -29.93
C GLY A 318 -26.27 0.51 -31.41
N ASP A 319 -25.28 1.35 -31.72
CA ASP A 319 -25.01 1.86 -33.07
C ASP A 319 -23.77 1.25 -33.73
N VAL A 320 -22.83 0.71 -32.94
CA VAL A 320 -21.56 0.15 -33.42
C VAL A 320 -21.27 -1.23 -32.83
N SER A 321 -20.34 -1.96 -33.45
CA SER A 321 -19.91 -3.27 -32.94
C SER A 321 -19.24 -3.16 -31.56
N PRO A 322 -19.25 -4.22 -30.72
CA PRO A 322 -18.65 -4.16 -29.39
C PRO A 322 -17.17 -3.74 -29.40
N TRP A 323 -16.41 -4.19 -30.40
CA TRP A 323 -15.02 -3.79 -30.61
C TRP A 323 -14.84 -2.30 -30.93
N ALA A 324 -15.76 -1.71 -31.70
CA ALA A 324 -15.74 -0.28 -31.99
C ALA A 324 -16.10 0.55 -30.75
N ALA A 325 -17.06 0.10 -29.93
CA ALA A 325 -17.42 0.73 -28.66
C ALA A 325 -16.26 0.71 -27.64
N VAL A 326 -15.58 -0.44 -27.48
CA VAL A 326 -14.37 -0.56 -26.65
C VAL A 326 -13.24 0.35 -27.18
N GLY A 327 -13.06 0.42 -28.50
CA GLY A 327 -12.10 1.32 -29.14
C GLY A 327 -12.39 2.79 -28.87
N ALA A 328 -13.66 3.21 -28.96
CA ALA A 328 -14.10 4.56 -28.66
C ALA A 328 -13.89 4.93 -27.18
N ALA A 329 -14.25 4.03 -26.25
CA ALA A 329 -14.04 4.22 -24.81
C ALA A 329 -12.56 4.28 -24.43
N PHE A 330 -11.73 3.45 -25.06
CA PHE A 330 -10.28 3.51 -24.91
C PHE A 330 -9.71 4.84 -25.42
N ALA A 331 -10.11 5.28 -26.62
CA ALA A 331 -9.67 6.55 -27.19
C ALA A 331 -10.09 7.74 -26.32
N ALA A 332 -11.34 7.78 -25.86
CA ALA A 332 -11.84 8.81 -24.95
C ALA A 332 -11.06 8.84 -23.62
N THR A 333 -10.77 7.66 -23.05
CA THR A 333 -9.93 7.54 -21.84
C THR A 333 -8.52 8.08 -22.08
N MET A 334 -7.87 7.74 -23.20
CA MET A 334 -6.53 8.26 -23.52
C MET A 334 -6.54 9.77 -23.72
N VAL A 335 -7.56 10.33 -24.40
CA VAL A 335 -7.70 11.78 -24.59
C VAL A 335 -7.91 12.49 -23.25
N ALA A 336 -8.81 12.00 -22.40
CA ALA A 336 -9.04 12.57 -21.06
C ALA A 336 -7.77 12.51 -20.20
N ALA A 337 -7.04 11.38 -20.22
CA ALA A 337 -5.78 11.23 -19.52
C ALA A 337 -4.68 12.18 -20.03
N LEU A 338 -4.58 12.39 -21.35
CA LEU A 338 -3.66 13.36 -21.96
C LEU A 338 -3.99 14.79 -21.55
N VAL A 339 -5.27 15.17 -21.56
CA VAL A 339 -5.75 16.49 -21.11
C VAL A 339 -5.41 16.69 -19.64
N LEU A 340 -5.76 15.74 -18.77
CA LEU A 340 -5.49 15.81 -17.33
C LEU A 340 -3.98 15.91 -17.03
N HIS A 341 -3.16 15.13 -17.75
CA HIS A 341 -1.70 15.17 -17.63
C HIS A 341 -1.12 16.53 -18.01
N TYR A 342 -1.44 17.03 -19.22
CA TYR A 342 -0.82 18.24 -19.75
C TYR A 342 -1.41 19.55 -19.21
N ALA A 343 -2.72 19.60 -18.99
CA ALA A 343 -3.42 20.79 -18.51
C ALA A 343 -3.39 20.93 -16.98
N VAL A 344 -3.24 19.82 -16.22
CA VAL A 344 -3.30 19.88 -14.75
C VAL A 344 -2.07 19.31 -14.05
N GLU A 345 -1.74 18.02 -14.26
CA GLU A 345 -0.67 17.36 -13.51
C GLU A 345 0.68 18.08 -13.71
N ARG A 346 1.06 18.32 -14.97
CA ARG A 346 2.32 18.96 -15.35
C ARG A 346 2.48 20.40 -14.82
N PRO A 347 1.49 21.33 -14.94
CA PRO A 347 1.62 22.68 -14.41
C PRO A 347 1.46 22.80 -12.88
N PHE A 348 0.60 21.99 -12.25
CA PHE A 348 0.27 22.18 -10.81
C PHE A 348 1.01 21.23 -9.86
N GLY A 349 1.49 20.06 -10.29
CA GLY A 349 2.09 19.08 -9.37
C GLY A 349 3.31 19.60 -8.60
N ASN A 350 4.25 20.25 -9.30
CA ASN A 350 5.39 20.88 -8.64
C ASN A 350 4.99 22.09 -7.78
N ARG A 351 3.95 22.85 -8.16
CA ARG A 351 3.46 23.99 -7.37
C ARG A 351 2.87 23.53 -6.05
N LEU A 352 1.99 22.53 -6.09
CA LEU A 352 1.38 21.93 -4.91
C LEU A 352 2.44 21.29 -4.00
N ARG A 353 3.38 20.53 -4.58
CA ARG A 353 4.52 19.98 -3.82
C ARG A 353 5.28 21.06 -3.03
N GLN A 354 5.64 22.17 -3.66
CA GLN A 354 6.39 23.23 -2.97
C GLN A 354 5.52 23.97 -1.93
N ALA A 355 4.23 24.19 -2.20
CA ALA A 355 3.30 24.77 -1.24
C ALA A 355 3.15 23.90 0.02
N THR A 356 2.96 22.59 -0.14
CA THR A 356 2.91 21.62 0.96
C THR A 356 4.21 21.60 1.76
N LEU A 357 5.36 21.58 1.08
CA LEU A 357 6.66 21.56 1.74
C LEU A 357 6.86 22.81 2.62
N ASN A 358 6.61 24.00 2.05
CA ASN A 358 6.74 25.27 2.74
C ASN A 358 5.81 25.32 3.98
N MET A 359 4.55 24.90 3.84
CA MET A 359 3.60 24.81 4.95
C MET A 359 4.15 23.93 6.10
N MET A 360 4.65 22.72 5.77
CA MET A 360 5.16 21.80 6.78
C MET A 360 6.44 22.32 7.47
N THR A 361 7.34 22.99 6.73
CA THR A 361 8.55 23.57 7.32
C THR A 361 8.27 24.80 8.18
N THR A 362 7.31 25.65 7.80
CA THR A 362 6.92 26.82 8.60
C THR A 362 6.23 26.39 9.92
N VAL A 363 5.40 25.35 9.87
CA VAL A 363 4.78 24.76 11.08
C VAL A 363 5.84 24.14 12.00
N ALA A 364 6.91 23.56 11.47
CA ALA A 364 8.04 23.09 12.28
C ALA A 364 8.79 24.25 12.95
N ALA A 365 9.20 25.27 12.19
CA ALA A 365 9.94 26.42 12.72
C ALA A 365 9.18 27.15 13.85
N THR A 366 7.89 27.42 13.64
CA THR A 366 7.04 28.08 14.66
C THR A 366 6.79 27.23 15.92
N ARG A 367 6.93 25.90 15.84
CA ARG A 367 6.90 25.00 17.01
C ARG A 367 8.21 25.05 17.79
N ASP A 368 9.34 25.08 17.09
CA ASP A 368 10.67 25.17 17.70
C ASP A 368 10.87 26.53 18.38
N GLU A 369 10.40 27.63 17.79
CA GLU A 369 10.38 28.96 18.42
C GLU A 369 9.54 28.98 19.71
N ARG A 370 8.33 28.42 19.69
CA ARG A 370 7.45 28.37 20.88
C ARG A 370 8.02 27.50 22.00
N THR A 371 8.66 26.38 21.66
CA THR A 371 9.29 25.50 22.65
C THR A 371 10.62 26.05 23.18
N GLY A 372 11.37 26.80 22.35
CA GLY A 372 12.54 27.57 22.78
C GLY A 372 12.18 28.71 23.73
N ALA A 373 11.16 29.52 23.39
CA ALA A 373 10.65 30.59 24.24
C ALA A 373 10.11 30.05 25.59
N GLY A 374 9.41 28.90 25.57
CA GLY A 374 8.94 28.23 26.78
C GLY A 374 10.07 27.73 27.70
N ARG A 375 11.26 27.42 27.16
CA ARG A 375 12.46 27.11 27.96
C ARG A 375 13.14 28.35 28.51
N ALA A 376 13.19 29.44 27.74
CA ALA A 376 13.77 30.70 28.19
C ALA A 376 12.95 31.34 29.35
N GLY A 377 11.63 31.17 29.35
CA GLY A 377 10.72 31.72 30.36
C GLY A 377 10.69 31.00 31.72
N HIS A 378 11.60 30.05 31.98
CA HIS A 378 11.67 29.30 33.26
C HIS A 378 13.08 29.20 33.86
N ALA A 379 14.05 29.94 33.32
CA ALA A 379 15.33 30.13 33.99
C ALA A 379 15.15 31.09 35.18
N ALA A 380 15.05 30.55 36.39
CA ALA A 380 15.18 31.36 37.60
C ALA A 380 16.58 32.02 37.65
N PRO A 381 16.73 33.24 38.21
CA PRO A 381 18.03 33.90 38.26
C PRO A 381 19.04 33.07 39.04
N GLU A 382 20.19 32.80 38.42
CA GLU A 382 21.31 32.12 39.06
C GLU A 382 21.90 33.02 40.15
N PRO A 383 22.17 32.54 41.37
CA PRO A 383 22.70 33.39 42.44
C PRO A 383 24.11 33.88 42.09
N THR A 384 24.30 35.21 42.08
CA THR A 384 25.58 35.84 41.80
C THR A 384 26.66 35.35 42.78
N PRO A 385 27.82 34.85 42.31
CA PRO A 385 28.92 34.49 43.20
C PRO A 385 29.54 35.76 43.82
N PRO A 386 30.08 35.69 45.06
CA PRO A 386 30.72 36.83 45.70
C PRO A 386 32.06 37.20 45.02
N PRO A 387 32.55 38.44 45.18
CA PRO A 387 33.82 38.87 44.60
C PRO A 387 35.02 38.10 45.16
N LEU A 388 36.02 37.89 44.31
CA LEU A 388 37.34 37.38 44.73
C LEU A 388 38.15 38.52 45.37
N GLU A 389 38.76 38.23 46.51
CA GLU A 389 39.67 39.13 47.24
C GLU A 389 41.13 38.62 47.12
N ASP A 390 42.10 39.51 47.26
CA ASP A 390 43.44 39.37 46.66
C ASP A 390 44.42 38.38 47.32
N ALA A 391 45.24 37.78 46.46
CA ALA A 391 46.67 37.42 46.59
C ALA A 391 47.25 36.80 47.89
N VAL A 392 47.82 35.59 47.74
CA VAL A 392 48.95 35.10 48.55
C VAL A 392 50.01 34.46 47.61
N PRO A 393 51.34 34.65 47.79
CA PRO A 393 52.34 34.20 46.82
C PRO A 393 52.77 32.73 46.97
N GLU A 394 53.27 32.14 45.88
CA GLU A 394 53.92 30.80 45.88
C GLU A 394 55.23 30.77 46.69
N PRO A 395 55.52 29.66 47.41
CA PRO A 395 56.86 29.31 47.86
C PRO A 395 57.58 28.35 46.89
N ALA A 396 58.91 28.47 46.83
CA ALA A 396 59.77 27.89 45.79
C ALA A 396 60.13 26.39 45.92
N VAL A 397 60.57 25.81 44.80
CA VAL A 397 61.09 24.44 44.66
C VAL A 397 62.60 24.36 44.92
N PRO A 398 63.08 23.35 45.68
CA PRO A 398 64.42 22.78 45.54
C PRO A 398 64.41 21.26 45.17
N PRO A 399 65.54 20.67 44.74
CA PRO A 399 65.49 19.65 43.67
C PRO A 399 66.04 18.25 44.00
N GLY A 400 65.61 17.25 43.20
CA GLY A 400 66.43 16.10 42.76
C GLY A 400 66.41 14.82 43.61
N GLY A 401 66.07 13.68 42.99
CA GLY A 401 66.27 12.35 43.59
C GLY A 401 65.48 11.20 42.95
N HIS A 402 66.15 10.39 42.13
CA HIS A 402 65.87 8.95 41.88
C HIS A 402 67.03 8.16 42.55
N PRO A 403 66.94 6.84 42.86
CA PRO A 403 66.19 5.79 42.14
C PRO A 403 65.50 4.71 43.03
N ASP A 404 65.08 3.60 42.40
CA ASP A 404 64.83 2.23 42.97
C ASP A 404 63.65 2.02 43.97
N ALA A 405 63.05 0.83 44.14
CA ALA A 405 62.86 -0.35 43.26
C ALA A 405 61.81 -1.35 43.86
N ALA A 406 61.21 -2.17 42.98
CA ALA A 406 60.78 -3.58 43.19
C ALA A 406 59.56 -3.98 44.09
N VAL A 407 59.19 -5.28 43.94
CA VAL A 407 58.36 -6.17 44.80
C VAL A 407 56.83 -6.08 44.56
N GLU A 408 56.24 -6.92 43.69
CA GLU A 408 55.65 -8.28 43.94
C GLU A 408 54.16 -8.22 44.39
N ASP A 409 53.27 -9.20 44.15
CA ASP A 409 53.27 -10.30 43.18
C ASP A 409 51.83 -10.76 42.84
N ALA A 410 51.71 -11.40 41.67
CA ALA A 410 50.87 -12.57 41.29
C ALA A 410 49.41 -12.82 41.78
N VAL A 411 48.61 -13.39 40.87
CA VAL A 411 47.97 -14.75 40.95
C VAL A 411 46.74 -14.84 40.02
N THR A 412 46.91 -15.71 39.04
CA THR A 412 46.00 -16.23 37.99
C THR A 412 44.90 -17.19 38.49
N GLY A 413 43.86 -17.41 37.65
CA GLY A 413 43.03 -18.64 37.64
C GLY A 413 41.55 -18.34 37.31
N ALA A 414 40.98 -18.60 36.13
CA ALA A 414 40.88 -19.82 35.29
C ALA A 414 39.75 -20.80 35.71
N PHE A 415 38.88 -21.14 34.75
CA PHE A 415 37.73 -22.07 34.85
C PHE A 415 38.13 -23.53 35.10
N PRO A 416 37.18 -24.39 35.56
CA PRO A 416 36.68 -25.45 34.67
C PRO A 416 35.16 -25.70 34.76
N ALA A 417 34.66 -26.75 34.09
CA ALA A 417 33.24 -26.99 33.80
C ALA A 417 32.74 -28.42 34.14
N ALA A 418 31.40 -28.59 34.09
CA ALA A 418 30.61 -29.81 33.88
C ALA A 418 30.49 -30.88 35.00
N THR A 419 29.26 -31.35 35.28
CA THR A 419 28.74 -32.73 34.94
C THR A 419 27.41 -33.08 35.65
N GLY A 420 26.54 -33.89 34.99
CA GLY A 420 25.54 -34.81 35.59
C GLY A 420 24.28 -34.23 36.27
N SER A 421 23.13 -34.92 36.39
CA SER A 421 22.68 -36.24 35.87
C SER A 421 21.13 -36.34 35.88
N ARG A 422 20.55 -37.19 35.04
CA ARG A 422 19.13 -37.66 35.12
C ARG A 422 19.03 -38.97 35.94
N PRO A 423 17.82 -39.34 36.42
CA PRO A 423 17.16 -40.54 35.88
C PRO A 423 15.64 -40.38 35.61
N GLY A 424 15.00 -41.45 35.12
CA GLY A 424 13.63 -41.48 34.57
C GLY A 424 12.57 -42.27 35.38
N PRO A 425 11.43 -42.65 34.75
CA PRO A 425 10.15 -42.98 35.40
C PRO A 425 9.89 -44.50 35.57
N PRO A 426 8.71 -44.90 36.08
CA PRO A 426 7.60 -45.34 35.19
C PRO A 426 6.24 -44.63 35.55
N GLU A 427 5.00 -44.99 35.16
CA GLU A 427 4.40 -46.20 34.51
C GLU A 427 3.15 -45.81 33.65
N ARG A 428 2.04 -46.57 33.71
CA ARG A 428 0.73 -46.40 33.03
C ARG A 428 -0.41 -46.95 33.90
N HIS A 429 -1.66 -46.53 33.68
CA HIS A 429 -2.82 -47.44 33.53
C HIS A 429 -4.08 -46.75 32.93
N ASP A 430 -4.65 -47.43 31.92
CA ASP A 430 -6.06 -47.67 31.57
C ASP A 430 -7.14 -46.60 31.25
N ARG A 431 -7.90 -46.99 30.21
CA ARG A 431 -9.26 -46.62 29.74
C ARG A 431 -10.17 -47.87 29.97
N PRO A 432 -11.51 -47.94 29.72
CA PRO A 432 -12.28 -47.19 28.71
C PRO A 432 -13.80 -46.95 29.01
N HIS A 433 -14.54 -46.66 27.92
CA HIS A 433 -16.00 -46.67 27.65
C HIS A 433 -16.54 -45.29 27.22
N GLY A 434 -17.42 -45.17 26.22
CA GLY A 434 -18.02 -46.18 25.34
C GLY A 434 -18.48 -45.58 23.99
N SER A 435 -19.02 -46.43 23.10
CA SER A 435 -19.38 -46.08 21.71
C SER A 435 -20.82 -46.49 21.39
N HIS A 436 -21.47 -45.75 20.48
CA HIS A 436 -22.67 -46.25 19.76
C HIS A 436 -22.66 -45.79 18.30
N ARG A 437 -23.05 -46.71 17.40
CA ARG A 437 -23.33 -46.48 15.97
C ARG A 437 -24.83 -46.68 15.71
N GLY A 438 -25.37 -45.97 14.71
CA GLY A 438 -26.71 -46.21 14.17
C GLY A 438 -26.96 -45.49 12.83
N ARG A 439 -27.52 -46.21 11.86
CA ARG A 439 -28.05 -45.85 10.51
C ARG A 439 -28.90 -47.05 10.02
N PRO A 440 -29.79 -46.99 8.99
CA PRO A 440 -29.94 -45.96 7.93
C PRO A 440 -31.39 -45.53 7.53
N GLU A 441 -31.49 -44.56 6.58
CA GLU A 441 -32.53 -44.38 5.52
C GLU A 441 -34.01 -44.02 5.85
N PRO A 442 -34.86 -43.54 4.87
CA PRO A 442 -34.63 -43.21 3.45
C PRO A 442 -35.04 -41.77 2.99
N VAL A 443 -34.97 -41.50 1.67
CA VAL A 443 -35.27 -40.22 0.96
C VAL A 443 -36.70 -40.18 0.40
N PRO A 444 -37.33 -38.99 0.30
CA PRO A 444 -37.97 -38.59 -0.96
C PRO A 444 -37.77 -37.12 -1.35
N GLY A 445 -37.84 -36.84 -2.65
CA GLY A 445 -38.13 -35.52 -3.25
C GLY A 445 -39.10 -35.72 -4.43
N PRO A 446 -39.38 -34.70 -5.27
CA PRO A 446 -39.02 -33.29 -5.19
C PRO A 446 -40.25 -32.36 -5.05
N SER A 447 -40.05 -31.07 -4.78
CA SER A 447 -41.07 -30.05 -5.07
C SER A 447 -40.45 -28.78 -5.63
N THR A 448 -41.16 -28.15 -6.58
CA THR A 448 -40.68 -27.03 -7.39
C THR A 448 -41.38 -25.73 -7.00
N ARG A 449 -40.60 -24.68 -6.70
CA ARG A 449 -40.90 -23.26 -6.99
C ARG A 449 -39.71 -22.36 -6.64
N PRO A 450 -39.55 -21.20 -7.30
CA PRO A 450 -38.34 -20.37 -7.20
C PRO A 450 -38.34 -19.50 -5.94
N VAL A 451 -37.15 -19.31 -5.37
CA VAL A 451 -36.86 -18.31 -4.34
C VAL A 451 -36.36 -17.03 -5.04
N PRO A 452 -36.86 -15.82 -4.70
CA PRO A 452 -36.38 -14.59 -5.32
C PRO A 452 -34.94 -14.28 -4.90
N ALA A 453 -34.15 -13.78 -5.85
CA ALA A 453 -32.79 -13.33 -5.58
C ALA A 453 -32.79 -12.04 -4.73
N GLY A 454 -31.99 -12.00 -3.67
CA GLY A 454 -31.85 -10.82 -2.83
C GLY A 454 -30.59 -10.87 -1.95
N SER A 455 -29.93 -9.72 -1.83
CA SER A 455 -28.86 -9.40 -0.88
C SER A 455 -27.55 -10.20 -1.00
N ALA A 456 -26.66 -9.72 -1.88
CA ALA A 456 -25.23 -9.66 -1.56
C ALA A 456 -24.93 -8.28 -0.95
N TYR A 457 -23.88 -8.19 -0.12
CA TYR A 457 -23.47 -7.04 0.71
C TYR A 457 -24.23 -6.81 2.03
N ALA A 458 -23.70 -7.42 3.11
CA ALA A 458 -23.70 -6.81 4.44
C ALA A 458 -22.50 -7.35 5.25
N VAL A 459 -21.46 -6.54 5.43
CA VAL A 459 -20.39 -6.80 6.41
C VAL A 459 -20.27 -5.56 7.30
N GLY A 460 -20.63 -5.72 8.58
CA GLY A 460 -20.26 -4.79 9.64
C GLY A 460 -21.17 -3.59 9.87
N SER A 461 -22.37 -3.80 10.43
CA SER A 461 -23.03 -2.82 11.29
C SER A 461 -23.43 -3.47 12.61
N HIS A 462 -23.00 -2.86 13.73
CA HIS A 462 -23.32 -3.36 15.07
C HIS A 462 -24.78 -3.07 15.41
N ALA A 463 -25.49 -4.06 15.94
CA ALA A 463 -26.74 -3.85 16.65
C ALA A 463 -26.44 -3.28 18.05
N SER A 464 -26.90 -2.06 18.34
CA SER A 464 -27.03 -1.58 19.71
C SER A 464 -28.26 -2.22 20.37
N ALA A 465 -28.15 -2.55 21.65
CA ALA A 465 -29.19 -3.26 22.38
C ALA A 465 -30.45 -2.41 22.56
N ASP A 466 -31.61 -3.01 22.30
CA ASP A 466 -32.91 -2.46 22.67
C ASP A 466 -33.11 -2.59 24.19
N HIS A 467 -33.61 -1.52 24.81
CA HIS A 467 -33.87 -1.47 26.25
C HIS A 467 -35.29 -0.96 26.45
N GLY A 468 -36.24 -1.89 26.53
CA GLY A 468 -37.64 -1.53 26.73
C GLY A 468 -37.89 -0.92 28.11
N SER A 469 -38.73 0.12 28.18
CA SER A 469 -39.96 0.10 29.00
C SER A 469 -40.60 1.49 29.13
N ARG A 470 -41.96 1.50 29.09
CA ARG A 470 -42.87 2.62 29.45
C ARG A 470 -42.82 3.82 28.48
N HIS A 471 -43.94 4.45 28.11
CA HIS A 471 -45.27 4.45 28.72
C HIS A 471 -46.40 4.37 27.69
#